data_AF-G3AHC2-F1
#
_entry.id   AF-G3AHC2-F1
#
_cell.length_a   1.000
_cell.length_b   1.000
_cell.length_c   1.000
_cell.angle_alpha   90.00
_cell.angle_beta   90.00
_cell.angle_gamma   90.00
#
_symmetry.space_group_name_H-M   'P 1'
#
loop_
_entity.id
_entity.type
_entity.pdbx_description
1 polymer ?
#
loop_
_entity_poly.entity_id
_entity_poly.type
_entity_poly.pdbx_seq_one_letter_code
_entity_poly.pdbx_strand_id
1 'polypeptide(L)'
;MLHSVINSQPSSPSPQNGAIHHKKVLPRDEDVKLSHIKQERMRSPVPDFAMSHFLNDEISYLYWFQDIEENLQLYPQFNPYFVLDKIPLSGYTLDYQDKVKKATAKCIENPDVNQYLNFQLYNSINQSLHYLVGDKTFIENFEAIKFHFHQTINPFYLMTLEHQLSFDLNNILKFLTDLDNLTKVYTLTFQRPPTNELKLEWIMRCLNHYSDISREIQLNWEQINKDPILIRRILTKYANSRMKLRKRI
;
A
#
# COMPACT_ATOMS: atom_id res chain seq x y z
N MET A 1 9.83 -26.57 77.95
CA MET A 1 9.25 -25.87 79.12
C MET A 1 9.71 -24.43 79.09
N LEU A 2 8.80 -23.53 79.48
CA LEU A 2 8.89 -22.07 79.62
C LEU A 2 8.52 -21.22 78.37
N HIS A 3 7.40 -20.52 78.57
CA HIS A 3 6.71 -19.56 77.74
C HIS A 3 7.40 -18.19 77.72
N SER A 4 7.20 -17.41 76.65
CA SER A 4 6.54 -16.10 76.76
C SER A 4 6.27 -15.48 75.38
N VAL A 5 4.99 -15.14 75.18
CA VAL A 5 4.42 -14.36 74.08
C VAL A 5 4.55 -12.87 74.46
N ILE A 6 5.06 -12.02 73.56
CA ILE A 6 4.78 -10.59 73.58
C ILE A 6 4.50 -10.11 72.15
N ASN A 7 3.24 -9.69 71.96
CA ASN A 7 2.74 -8.91 70.84
C ASN A 7 3.33 -7.49 70.89
N SER A 8 3.75 -6.98 69.74
CA SER A 8 3.85 -5.53 69.52
C SER A 8 3.55 -5.22 68.05
N GLN A 9 2.40 -4.58 67.85
CA GLN A 9 1.97 -3.94 66.60
C GLN A 9 3.01 -2.92 66.11
N PRO A 10 3.01 -2.63 64.81
CA PRO A 10 3.20 -1.26 64.36
C PRO A 10 1.91 -0.71 63.73
N SER A 11 1.59 0.48 64.20
CA SER A 11 0.50 1.38 63.83
C SER A 11 0.53 1.80 62.36
N SER A 12 -0.67 1.83 61.76
CA SER A 12 -0.98 2.43 60.47
C SER A 12 -0.86 3.96 60.50
N PRO A 13 -0.57 4.60 59.35
CA PRO A 13 -1.14 5.90 59.02
C PRO A 13 -2.17 5.76 57.89
N SER A 14 -3.35 6.32 58.14
CA SER A 14 -4.43 6.52 57.17
C SER A 14 -4.05 7.54 56.07
N PRO A 15 -4.73 7.53 54.92
CA PRO A 15 -4.34 8.27 53.72
C PRO A 15 -4.88 9.70 53.73
N GLN A 16 -4.05 10.67 53.32
CA GLN A 16 -4.50 12.02 52.97
C GLN A 16 -4.20 12.32 51.50
N ASN A 17 -5.30 12.46 50.77
CA ASN A 17 -5.58 13.21 49.55
C ASN A 17 -4.45 14.03 48.90
N GLY A 18 -4.37 13.89 47.58
CA GLY A 18 -4.31 15.05 46.68
C GLY A 18 -2.94 15.41 46.14
N ALA A 19 -2.48 14.69 45.11
CA ALA A 19 -1.51 15.24 44.16
C ALA A 19 -1.90 14.79 42.75
N ILE A 20 -2.64 15.68 42.09
CA ILE A 20 -2.90 15.64 40.65
C ILE A 20 -1.55 15.72 39.96
N HIS A 21 -1.09 14.61 39.37
CA HIS A 21 0.05 14.65 38.47
C HIS A 21 -0.37 15.39 37.20
N HIS A 22 0.04 16.66 37.13
CA HIS A 22 -0.01 17.47 35.93
C HIS A 22 0.66 16.72 34.78
N LYS A 23 -0.14 16.28 33.79
CA LYS A 23 0.36 16.10 32.42
C LYS A 23 1.02 17.43 32.04
N LYS A 24 2.34 17.42 31.84
CA LYS A 24 3.00 18.48 31.07
C LYS A 24 2.45 18.40 29.65
N VAL A 25 1.35 19.11 29.43
CA VAL A 25 0.89 19.51 28.11
C VAL A 25 1.98 20.44 27.58
N LEU A 26 2.71 19.98 26.57
CA LEU A 26 3.60 20.86 25.81
C LEU A 26 2.77 22.05 25.30
N PRO A 27 3.26 23.30 25.43
CA PRO A 27 2.50 24.45 24.98
C PRO A 27 2.31 24.34 23.47
N ARG A 28 1.06 24.49 23.04
CA ARG A 28 0.60 24.48 21.63
C ARG A 28 1.40 25.44 20.73
N ASP A 29 2.18 26.34 21.31
CA ASP A 29 2.99 27.34 20.61
C ASP A 29 4.36 26.81 20.12
N GLU A 30 4.89 25.71 20.66
CA GLU A 30 6.14 25.12 20.12
C GLU A 30 5.91 24.29 18.86
N ASP A 31 4.79 23.55 18.80
CA ASP A 31 4.37 22.84 17.58
C ASP A 31 4.06 23.82 16.43
N VAL A 32 3.48 24.98 16.75
CA VAL A 32 3.19 26.04 15.77
C VAL A 32 4.45 26.74 15.28
N LYS A 33 5.47 26.92 16.14
CA LYS A 33 6.77 27.49 15.74
C LYS A 33 7.58 26.54 14.85
N LEU A 34 7.53 25.22 15.09
CA LEU A 34 8.14 24.22 14.22
C LEU A 34 7.43 24.11 12.87
N SER A 35 6.10 24.29 12.82
CA SER A 35 5.36 24.33 11.55
C SER A 35 5.67 25.59 10.73
N HIS A 36 5.86 26.75 11.36
CA HIS A 36 6.14 27.99 10.64
C HIS A 36 7.59 28.12 10.18
N ILE A 37 8.57 27.69 10.97
CA ILE A 37 9.98 27.70 10.56
C ILE A 37 10.26 26.67 9.45
N LYS A 38 9.48 25.58 9.38
CA LYS A 38 9.56 24.61 8.27
C LYS A 38 8.83 25.04 7.00
N GLN A 39 7.80 25.90 7.10
CA GLN A 39 7.06 26.41 5.93
C GLN A 39 7.80 27.55 5.20
N GLU A 40 8.53 28.41 5.89
CA GLU A 40 9.17 29.59 5.25
C GLU A 40 10.43 29.28 4.42
N ARG A 41 11.07 28.11 4.61
CA ARG A 41 12.27 27.74 3.83
C ARG A 41 11.98 27.08 2.48
N MET A 42 10.73 26.72 2.18
CA MET A 42 10.36 26.11 0.89
C MET A 42 9.90 27.14 -0.15
N ARG A 43 10.59 28.28 -0.25
CA ARG A 43 10.46 29.23 -1.38
C ARG A 43 11.54 29.04 -2.44
N SER A 44 11.92 27.79 -2.70
CA SER A 44 12.52 27.42 -3.97
C SER A 44 11.37 26.93 -4.87
N PRO A 45 11.35 27.22 -6.19
CA PRO A 45 10.35 26.67 -7.08
C PRO A 45 10.65 25.19 -7.29
N VAL A 46 10.41 24.38 -6.26
CA VAL A 46 10.45 22.93 -6.38
C VAL A 46 9.24 22.56 -7.24
N PRO A 47 9.42 21.95 -8.41
CA PRO A 47 8.31 21.52 -9.25
C PRO A 47 7.34 20.64 -8.46
N ASP A 48 6.05 20.74 -8.77
CA ASP A 48 4.92 20.06 -8.10
C ASP A 48 4.96 18.52 -8.28
N PHE A 49 5.96 17.86 -7.70
CA PHE A 49 5.95 16.41 -7.57
C PHE A 49 5.10 16.01 -6.37
N ALA A 50 3.94 15.43 -6.64
CA ALA A 50 3.02 14.94 -5.61
C ALA A 50 2.88 13.41 -5.70
N MET A 51 2.79 12.76 -4.54
CA MET A 51 2.37 11.37 -4.44
C MET A 51 0.85 11.36 -4.29
N SER A 52 0.12 11.06 -5.38
CA SER A 52 -1.30 11.40 -5.48
C SER A 52 -2.24 10.34 -4.92
N HIS A 53 -1.84 9.07 -4.95
CA HIS A 53 -2.58 7.98 -4.34
C HIS A 53 -2.29 7.91 -2.83
N PHE A 54 -3.31 7.57 -2.05
CA PHE A 54 -3.14 7.40 -0.60
C PHE A 54 -2.87 5.94 -0.28
N LEU A 55 -1.79 5.67 0.46
CA LEU A 55 -1.33 4.35 0.83
C LEU A 55 -1.89 3.92 2.19
N ASN A 56 -2.76 2.92 2.19
CA ASN A 56 -3.44 2.40 3.38
C ASN A 56 -3.39 0.87 3.55
N ASP A 57 -3.19 0.13 2.47
CA ASP A 57 -3.19 -1.33 2.40
C ASP A 57 -2.36 -1.87 1.22
N GLU A 58 -2.28 -3.19 1.07
CA GLU A 58 -1.52 -3.87 0.03
C GLU A 58 -1.94 -3.50 -1.40
N ILE A 59 -3.24 -3.27 -1.65
CA ILE A 59 -3.73 -2.92 -2.98
C ILE A 59 -3.38 -1.47 -3.29
N SER A 60 -3.64 -0.56 -2.35
CA SER A 60 -3.30 0.85 -2.48
C SER A 60 -1.80 1.08 -2.68
N TYR A 61 -0.93 0.24 -2.10
CA TYR A 61 0.51 0.26 -2.34
C TYR A 61 0.86 0.08 -3.82
N LEU A 62 0.18 -0.86 -4.50
CA LEU A 62 0.43 -1.13 -5.92
C LEU A 62 0.07 0.07 -6.79
N TYR A 63 -1.00 0.79 -6.44
CA TYR A 63 -1.40 2.02 -7.13
C TYR A 63 -0.49 3.20 -6.78
N TRP A 64 -0.15 3.36 -5.50
CA TRP A 64 0.76 4.39 -5.01
C TRP A 64 2.16 4.28 -5.65
N PHE A 65 2.71 3.07 -5.71
CA PHE A 65 4.01 2.85 -6.33
C PHE A 65 3.96 3.11 -7.84
N GLN A 66 2.92 2.64 -8.53
CA GLN A 66 2.73 2.89 -9.96
C GLN A 66 2.58 4.39 -10.27
N ASP A 67 1.82 5.12 -9.46
CA ASP A 67 1.66 6.57 -9.60
C ASP A 67 2.99 7.31 -9.45
N ILE A 68 3.85 6.87 -8.53
CA ILE A 68 5.22 7.40 -8.40
C ILE A 68 6.03 7.14 -9.66
N GLU A 69 5.99 5.91 -10.21
CA GLU A 69 6.68 5.58 -11.45
C GLU A 69 6.20 6.45 -12.62
N GLU A 70 4.90 6.67 -12.75
CA GLU A 70 4.29 7.50 -13.78
C GLU A 70 4.64 8.99 -13.60
N ASN A 71 4.54 9.52 -12.37
CA ASN A 71 4.89 10.90 -12.07
C ASN A 71 6.38 11.19 -12.30
N LEU A 72 7.26 10.23 -12.04
CA LEU A 72 8.69 10.39 -12.31
C LEU A 72 9.04 10.48 -13.80
N GLN A 73 8.18 10.01 -14.70
CA GLN A 73 8.32 10.27 -16.14
C GLN A 73 8.08 11.74 -16.47
N LEU A 74 7.16 12.39 -15.75
CA LEU A 74 6.84 13.81 -15.89
C LEU A 74 7.86 14.71 -15.19
N TYR A 75 8.48 14.21 -14.11
CA TYR A 75 9.43 14.95 -13.27
C TYR A 75 10.77 14.22 -13.11
N PRO A 76 11.54 14.03 -14.20
CA PRO A 76 12.72 13.18 -14.20
C PRO A 76 13.86 13.68 -13.30
N GLN A 77 13.85 14.94 -12.89
CA GLN A 77 14.80 15.50 -11.92
C GLN A 77 14.75 14.83 -10.54
N PHE A 78 13.63 14.19 -10.19
CA PHE A 78 13.51 13.44 -8.93
C PHE A 78 13.99 11.99 -9.05
N ASN A 79 14.21 11.44 -10.25
CA ASN A 79 14.66 10.05 -10.44
C ASN A 79 15.88 9.65 -9.58
N PRO A 80 16.91 10.49 -9.40
CA PRO A 80 18.09 10.10 -8.60
C PRO A 80 17.80 9.85 -7.11
N TYR A 81 16.63 10.26 -6.60
CA TYR A 81 16.24 10.08 -5.21
C TYR A 81 15.45 8.79 -4.96
N PHE A 82 15.09 8.07 -6.03
CA PHE A 82 14.26 6.86 -5.97
C PHE A 82 15.04 5.63 -6.44
N VAL A 83 14.71 4.49 -5.86
CA VAL A 83 15.05 3.17 -6.41
C VAL A 83 13.74 2.50 -6.79
N LEU A 84 13.40 2.52 -8.08
CA LEU A 84 12.13 1.96 -8.57
C LEU A 84 12.19 0.45 -8.84
N ASP A 85 13.37 -0.15 -8.70
CA ASP A 85 13.51 -1.59 -8.84
C ASP A 85 12.67 -2.33 -7.78
N LYS A 86 12.07 -3.44 -8.21
CA LYS A 86 11.46 -4.39 -7.28
C LYS A 86 12.55 -4.97 -6.38
N ILE A 87 12.23 -5.16 -5.10
CA ILE A 87 13.10 -5.87 -4.16
C ILE A 87 13.29 -7.30 -4.71
N PRO A 88 14.53 -7.76 -4.95
CA PRO A 88 14.76 -9.09 -5.50
C PRO A 88 14.25 -10.18 -4.54
N LEU A 89 13.71 -11.29 -5.09
CA LEU A 89 13.22 -12.41 -4.26
C LEU A 89 14.32 -13.05 -3.40
N SER A 90 15.57 -12.97 -3.85
CA SER A 90 16.75 -13.40 -3.09
C SER A 90 17.15 -12.42 -1.97
N GLY A 91 16.42 -11.33 -1.79
CA GLY A 91 16.78 -10.21 -0.92
C GLY A 91 17.73 -9.21 -1.58
N TYR A 92 18.33 -8.34 -0.76
CA TYR A 92 19.19 -7.24 -1.21
C TYR A 92 20.45 -7.75 -1.92
N THR A 93 20.47 -7.70 -3.25
CA THR A 93 21.66 -7.94 -4.07
C THR A 93 22.63 -6.77 -3.99
N LEU A 94 23.91 -6.99 -4.34
CA LEU A 94 24.92 -5.91 -4.35
C LEU A 94 24.52 -4.74 -5.26
N ASP A 95 23.99 -5.04 -6.46
CA ASP A 95 23.50 -4.01 -7.39
C ASP A 95 22.38 -3.16 -6.77
N TYR A 96 21.41 -3.81 -6.13
CA TYR A 96 20.31 -3.12 -5.48
C TYR A 96 20.81 -2.24 -4.32
N GLN A 97 21.70 -2.78 -3.48
CA GLN A 97 22.31 -2.02 -2.38
C GLN A 97 23.08 -0.79 -2.88
N ASP A 98 23.79 -0.92 -3.99
CA ASP A 98 24.54 0.18 -4.56
C ASP A 98 23.64 1.28 -5.14
N LYS A 99 22.47 0.91 -5.70
CA LYS A 99 21.44 1.88 -6.11
C LYS A 99 20.87 2.63 -4.91
N VAL A 100 20.55 1.93 -3.83
CA VAL A 100 20.08 2.55 -2.58
C VAL A 100 21.13 3.49 -2.01
N LYS A 101 22.41 3.09 -1.97
CA LYS A 101 23.51 3.97 -1.52
C LYS A 101 23.64 5.23 -2.37
N LYS A 102 23.54 5.11 -3.70
CA LYS A 102 23.58 6.28 -4.62
C LYS A 102 22.43 7.24 -4.38
N ALA A 103 21.20 6.71 -4.23
CA ALA A 103 20.03 7.53 -3.91
C ALA A 103 20.14 8.17 -2.51
N THR A 104 20.73 7.46 -1.55
CA THR A 104 21.01 7.99 -0.20
C THR A 104 21.97 9.17 -0.26
N ALA A 105 23.07 9.03 -1.01
CA ALA A 105 24.01 10.13 -1.23
C ALA A 105 23.31 11.35 -1.88
N LYS A 106 22.43 11.13 -2.86
CA LYS A 106 21.64 12.21 -3.49
C LYS A 106 20.73 12.94 -2.50
N CYS A 107 20.08 12.19 -1.60
CA CYS A 107 19.26 12.76 -0.53
C CYS A 107 20.09 13.62 0.45
N ILE A 108 21.29 13.15 0.81
CA ILE A 108 22.20 13.88 1.72
C ILE A 108 22.75 15.14 1.06
N GLU A 109 23.14 15.06 -0.22
CA GLU A 109 23.63 16.20 -1.00
C GLU A 109 22.59 17.32 -1.17
N ASN A 110 21.30 16.99 -1.15
CA ASN A 110 20.19 17.91 -1.43
C ASN A 110 19.14 17.87 -0.30
N PRO A 111 19.43 18.46 0.87
CA PRO A 111 18.58 18.35 2.06
C PRO A 111 17.17 18.92 1.86
N ASP A 112 17.03 19.99 1.05
CA ASP A 112 15.73 20.60 0.77
C ASP A 112 14.82 19.66 -0.04
N VAL A 113 15.37 18.99 -1.06
CA VAL A 113 14.63 18.01 -1.87
C VAL A 113 14.29 16.78 -1.02
N ASN A 114 15.24 16.31 -0.21
CA ASN A 114 15.01 15.23 0.75
C ASN A 114 13.87 15.55 1.74
N GLN A 115 13.84 16.77 2.30
CA GLN A 115 12.78 17.20 3.21
C GLN A 115 11.42 17.30 2.49
N TYR A 116 11.41 17.84 1.26
CA TYR A 116 10.20 17.90 0.45
C TYR A 116 9.64 16.51 0.14
N LEU A 117 10.47 15.58 -0.32
CA LEU A 117 10.04 14.21 -0.63
C LEU A 117 9.60 13.46 0.62
N ASN A 118 10.25 13.66 1.77
CA ASN A 118 9.78 13.11 3.05
C ASN A 118 8.41 13.67 3.46
N PHE A 119 8.15 14.97 3.21
CA PHE A 119 6.85 15.57 3.45
C PHE A 119 5.77 14.97 2.53
N GLN A 120 6.07 14.81 1.23
CA GLN A 120 5.17 14.14 0.28
C GLN A 120 4.88 12.69 0.70
N LEU A 121 5.93 11.95 1.05
CA LEU A 121 5.83 10.58 1.55
C LEU A 121 4.88 10.52 2.76
N TYR A 122 5.14 11.31 3.80
CA TYR A 122 4.37 11.32 5.03
C TYR A 122 2.89 11.66 4.82
N ASN A 123 2.59 12.59 3.91
CA ASN A 123 1.20 12.96 3.60
C ASN A 123 0.47 11.93 2.72
N SER A 124 1.21 11.13 1.95
CA SER A 124 0.64 10.13 1.06
C SER A 124 0.36 8.79 1.74
N ILE A 125 0.75 8.60 3.00
CA ILE A 125 0.57 7.35 3.73
C ILE A 125 -0.44 7.48 4.87
N ASN A 126 -1.10 6.36 5.19
CA ASN A 126 -2.01 6.27 6.31
C ASN A 126 -1.27 6.40 7.64
N GLN A 127 -1.90 7.04 8.63
CA GLN A 127 -1.36 7.22 9.97
C GLN A 127 -0.92 5.89 10.62
N SER A 128 -1.62 4.79 10.34
CA SER A 128 -1.26 3.46 10.82
C SER A 128 0.09 2.94 10.27
N LEU A 129 0.60 3.50 9.18
CA LEU A 129 1.87 3.16 8.55
C LEU A 129 3.00 4.12 8.93
N HIS A 130 2.73 5.18 9.70
CA HIS A 130 3.75 6.18 10.07
C HIS A 130 4.91 5.57 10.88
N TYR A 131 4.73 4.43 11.54
CA TYR A 131 5.82 3.74 12.24
C TYR A 131 6.93 3.25 11.30
N LEU A 132 6.64 3.12 10.00
CA LEU A 132 7.63 2.78 8.97
C LEU A 132 8.53 3.97 8.62
N VAL A 133 8.06 5.19 8.90
CA VAL A 133 8.74 6.45 8.58
C VAL A 133 9.34 7.04 9.84
N GLY A 134 10.62 7.39 9.79
CA GLY A 134 11.34 7.97 10.92
C GLY A 134 12.12 9.22 10.55
N ASP A 135 12.94 9.67 11.49
CA ASP A 135 13.93 10.72 11.25
C ASP A 135 15.11 10.15 10.45
N LYS A 136 14.88 9.97 9.15
CA LYS A 136 15.77 9.33 8.18
C LYS A 136 15.72 10.07 6.84
N THR A 137 16.62 9.72 5.94
CA THR A 137 16.54 10.19 4.56
C THR A 137 15.28 9.65 3.86
N PHE A 138 14.83 10.37 2.85
CA PHE A 138 13.66 10.02 2.05
C PHE A 138 13.76 8.58 1.52
N ILE A 139 14.90 8.22 0.92
CA ILE A 139 15.08 6.90 0.35
C ILE A 139 15.02 5.78 1.41
N GLU A 140 15.52 6.02 2.61
CA GLU A 140 15.43 5.03 3.70
C GLU A 140 13.98 4.81 4.14
N ASN A 141 13.19 5.88 4.23
CA ASN A 141 11.76 5.79 4.54
C ASN A 141 10.97 5.14 3.39
N PHE A 142 11.28 5.49 2.14
CA PHE A 142 10.68 4.89 0.95
C PHE A 142 10.97 3.39 0.86
N GLU A 143 12.22 2.97 1.09
CA GLU A 143 12.61 1.56 1.11
C GLU A 143 11.99 0.79 2.28
N ALA A 144 11.81 1.42 3.46
CA ALA A 144 11.12 0.78 4.58
C ALA A 144 9.66 0.44 4.24
N ILE A 145 8.97 1.35 3.54
CA ILE A 145 7.60 1.11 3.03
C ILE A 145 7.61 -0.02 1.99
N LYS A 146 8.50 0.05 1.00
CA LYS A 146 8.61 -1.01 -0.02
C LYS A 146 8.87 -2.38 0.61
N PHE A 147 9.76 -2.45 1.59
CA PHE A 147 10.09 -3.69 2.27
C PHE A 147 8.91 -4.26 3.05
N HIS A 148 8.17 -3.40 3.76
CA HIS A 148 6.93 -3.81 4.45
C HIS A 148 5.95 -4.47 3.48
N PHE A 149 5.64 -3.82 2.35
CA PHE A 149 4.69 -4.35 1.38
C PHE A 149 5.24 -5.52 0.57
N HIS A 150 6.55 -5.62 0.40
CA HIS A 150 7.17 -6.82 -0.18
C HIS A 150 6.97 -8.06 0.70
N GLN A 151 6.90 -7.89 2.03
CA GLN A 151 6.64 -9.00 2.96
C GLN A 151 5.15 -9.35 3.06
N THR A 152 4.27 -8.35 3.05
CA THR A 152 2.82 -8.58 3.17
C THR A 152 2.20 -9.07 1.85
N ILE A 153 2.66 -8.56 0.71
CA ILE A 153 2.21 -9.02 -0.61
C ILE A 153 2.99 -10.27 -1.00
N ASN A 154 2.50 -11.40 -0.49
CA ASN A 154 3.11 -12.71 -0.64
C ASN A 154 2.11 -13.74 -1.22
N PRO A 155 2.53 -15.00 -1.48
CA PRO A 155 1.63 -16.01 -2.05
C PRO A 155 0.38 -16.29 -1.22
N PHE A 156 0.41 -16.13 0.11
CA PHE A 156 -0.77 -16.34 0.97
C PHE A 156 -1.79 -15.20 0.83
N TYR A 157 -1.30 -13.96 0.70
CA TYR A 157 -2.16 -12.82 0.38
C TYR A 157 -2.81 -13.00 -0.98
N LEU A 158 -2.04 -13.42 -1.99
CA LEU A 158 -2.58 -13.77 -3.31
C LEU A 158 -3.66 -14.85 -3.22
N MET A 159 -3.41 -15.95 -2.50
CA MET A 159 -4.41 -17.01 -2.30
C MET A 159 -5.69 -16.48 -1.64
N THR A 160 -5.56 -15.55 -0.70
CA THR A 160 -6.72 -14.92 -0.04
C THR A 160 -7.57 -14.15 -1.06
N LEU A 161 -6.93 -13.35 -1.93
CA LEU A 161 -7.62 -12.64 -2.99
C LEU A 161 -8.26 -13.59 -4.00
N GLU A 162 -7.59 -14.70 -4.36
CA GLU A 162 -8.17 -15.72 -5.24
C GLU A 162 -9.46 -16.32 -4.66
N HIS A 163 -9.51 -16.57 -3.34
CA HIS A 163 -10.71 -17.10 -2.68
C HIS A 163 -11.83 -16.07 -2.54
N GLN A 164 -11.48 -14.79 -2.45
CA GLN A 164 -12.45 -13.69 -2.35
C GLN A 164 -12.97 -13.24 -3.72
N LEU A 165 -12.30 -13.62 -4.81
CA LEU A 165 -12.72 -13.28 -6.15
C LEU A 165 -14.09 -13.90 -6.44
N SER A 166 -15.08 -13.07 -6.70
CA SER A 166 -16.46 -13.50 -6.94
C SER A 166 -17.06 -12.73 -8.10
N PHE A 167 -17.73 -13.44 -9.01
CA PHE A 167 -18.43 -12.80 -10.12
C PHE A 167 -19.86 -12.43 -9.72
N ASP A 168 -20.16 -11.13 -9.80
CA ASP A 168 -21.53 -10.61 -9.73
C ASP A 168 -21.90 -9.92 -11.04
N LEU A 169 -22.93 -10.43 -11.70
CA LEU A 169 -23.44 -9.87 -12.95
C LEU A 169 -23.94 -8.42 -12.79
N ASN A 170 -24.36 -8.02 -11.59
CA ASN A 170 -24.81 -6.64 -11.33
C ASN A 170 -23.63 -5.68 -11.10
N ASN A 171 -22.42 -6.19 -10.86
CA ASN A 171 -21.23 -5.39 -10.58
C ASN A 171 -19.99 -5.94 -11.30
N ILE A 172 -20.07 -6.00 -12.62
CA ILE A 172 -18.96 -6.46 -13.47
C ILE A 172 -17.72 -5.58 -13.30
N LEU A 173 -17.90 -4.27 -13.10
CA LEU A 173 -16.78 -3.36 -12.91
C LEU A 173 -15.95 -3.77 -11.69
N LYS A 174 -16.59 -4.06 -10.55
CA LYS A 174 -15.89 -4.56 -9.36
C LYS A 174 -15.13 -5.86 -9.66
N PHE A 175 -15.76 -6.83 -10.32
CA PHE A 175 -15.09 -8.09 -10.66
C PHE A 175 -13.85 -7.86 -11.53
N LEU A 176 -13.93 -6.98 -12.53
CA LEU A 176 -12.79 -6.63 -13.38
C LEU A 176 -11.69 -5.90 -12.61
N THR A 177 -12.05 -4.99 -11.70
CA THR A 177 -11.10 -4.31 -10.81
C THR A 177 -10.41 -5.31 -9.88
N ASP A 178 -11.16 -6.24 -9.29
CA ASP A 178 -10.61 -7.28 -8.41
C ASP A 178 -9.67 -8.23 -9.18
N LEU A 179 -9.99 -8.55 -10.44
CA LEU A 179 -9.12 -9.34 -11.33
C LEU A 179 -7.83 -8.59 -11.72
N ASP A 180 -7.93 -7.28 -11.97
CA ASP A 180 -6.77 -6.42 -12.25
C ASP A 180 -5.87 -6.34 -11.01
N ASN A 181 -6.46 -6.18 -9.81
CA ASN A 181 -5.75 -6.22 -8.53
C ASN A 181 -5.03 -7.55 -8.32
N LEU A 182 -5.72 -8.67 -8.55
CA LEU A 182 -5.14 -10.00 -8.46
C LEU A 182 -3.94 -10.17 -9.42
N THR A 183 -4.06 -9.65 -10.63
CA THR A 183 -2.98 -9.64 -11.64
C THR A 183 -1.77 -8.82 -11.17
N LYS A 184 -1.99 -7.64 -10.57
CA LYS A 184 -0.91 -6.80 -10.02
C LYS A 184 -0.22 -7.49 -8.84
N VAL A 185 -0.99 -8.05 -7.91
CA VAL A 185 -0.48 -8.81 -6.76
C VAL A 185 0.35 -10.02 -7.20
N TYR A 186 -0.13 -10.80 -8.17
CA TYR A 186 0.62 -11.90 -8.77
C TYR A 186 1.96 -11.41 -9.35
N THR A 187 1.91 -10.31 -10.11
CA THR A 187 3.09 -9.75 -10.78
C THR A 187 4.12 -9.20 -9.82
N LEU A 188 3.71 -8.69 -8.66
CA LEU A 188 4.63 -8.31 -7.60
C LEU A 188 5.23 -9.54 -6.91
N THR A 189 4.38 -10.51 -6.55
CA THR A 189 4.75 -11.73 -5.81
C THR A 189 5.75 -12.58 -6.58
N PHE A 190 5.52 -12.81 -7.88
CA PHE A 190 6.35 -13.69 -8.71
C PHE A 190 7.28 -12.96 -9.67
N GLN A 191 7.26 -11.62 -9.64
CA GLN A 191 8.06 -10.75 -10.53
C GLN A 191 7.85 -11.01 -12.03
N ARG A 192 6.71 -11.62 -12.39
CA ARG A 192 6.32 -11.90 -13.79
C ARG A 192 4.80 -11.80 -13.94
N PRO A 193 4.30 -11.36 -15.11
CA PRO A 193 2.87 -11.33 -15.34
C PRO A 193 2.28 -12.74 -15.33
N PRO A 194 1.03 -12.93 -14.84
CA PRO A 194 0.35 -14.21 -14.97
C PRO A 194 0.02 -14.50 -16.43
N THR A 195 0.06 -15.77 -16.81
CA THR A 195 -0.31 -16.22 -18.15
C THR A 195 -1.79 -15.96 -18.42
N ASN A 196 -2.18 -15.83 -19.68
CA ASN A 196 -3.58 -15.69 -20.06
C ASN A 196 -4.40 -16.90 -19.61
N GLU A 197 -3.81 -18.10 -19.64
CA GLU A 197 -4.41 -19.34 -19.13
C GLU A 197 -4.74 -19.25 -17.63
N LEU A 198 -3.82 -18.74 -16.81
CA LEU A 198 -4.06 -18.56 -15.38
C LEU A 198 -5.16 -17.52 -15.12
N LYS A 199 -5.15 -16.41 -15.85
CA LYS A 199 -6.21 -15.40 -15.75
C LYS A 199 -7.58 -15.99 -16.11
N LEU A 200 -7.62 -16.80 -17.16
CA LEU A 200 -8.83 -17.51 -17.57
C LEU A 200 -9.28 -18.51 -16.52
N GLU A 201 -8.36 -19.24 -15.89
CA GLU A 201 -8.68 -20.16 -14.81
C GLU A 201 -9.35 -19.42 -13.64
N TRP A 202 -8.81 -18.28 -13.21
CA TRP A 202 -9.43 -17.45 -12.18
C TRP A 202 -10.85 -17.02 -12.55
N ILE A 203 -11.05 -16.58 -13.80
CA ILE A 203 -12.38 -16.19 -14.29
C ILE A 203 -13.34 -17.37 -14.30
N MET A 204 -12.92 -18.51 -14.85
CA MET A 204 -13.77 -19.69 -14.98
C MET A 204 -14.19 -20.24 -13.62
N ARG A 205 -13.29 -20.24 -12.62
CA ARG A 205 -13.63 -20.61 -11.23
C ARG A 205 -14.76 -19.75 -10.66
N CYS A 206 -14.85 -18.48 -11.05
CA CYS A 206 -15.90 -17.56 -10.58
C CYS A 206 -17.22 -17.70 -11.34
N LEU A 207 -17.20 -18.29 -12.54
CA LEU A 207 -18.36 -18.41 -13.43
C LEU A 207 -19.10 -19.75 -13.32
N ASN A 208 -18.81 -20.56 -12.30
CA ASN A 208 -19.38 -21.90 -12.13
C ASN A 208 -20.93 -21.94 -12.16
N HIS A 209 -21.61 -20.86 -11.77
CA HIS A 209 -23.07 -20.75 -11.79
C HIS A 209 -23.64 -20.03 -13.04
N TYR A 210 -22.77 -19.62 -13.97
CA TYR A 210 -23.12 -18.86 -15.17
C TYR A 210 -22.73 -19.67 -16.42
N SER A 211 -23.47 -20.75 -16.67
CA SER A 211 -23.19 -21.72 -17.74
C SER A 211 -23.12 -21.09 -19.13
N ASP A 212 -23.97 -20.11 -19.43
CA ASP A 212 -24.01 -19.46 -20.74
C ASP A 212 -22.75 -18.61 -20.99
N ILE A 213 -22.33 -17.85 -19.97
CA ILE A 213 -21.11 -17.03 -20.03
C ILE A 213 -19.89 -17.94 -20.14
N SER A 214 -19.82 -18.97 -19.29
CA SER A 214 -18.75 -19.97 -19.29
C SER A 214 -18.61 -20.65 -20.66
N ARG A 215 -19.73 -21.05 -21.27
CA ARG A 215 -19.75 -21.67 -22.59
C ARG A 215 -19.30 -20.70 -23.68
N GLU A 216 -19.73 -19.44 -23.65
CA GLU A 216 -19.27 -18.44 -24.63
C GLU A 216 -17.75 -18.19 -24.52
N ILE A 217 -17.20 -18.17 -23.30
CA ILE A 217 -15.75 -18.07 -23.10
C ILE A 217 -15.03 -19.30 -23.66
N GLN A 218 -15.51 -20.51 -23.37
CA GLN A 218 -14.93 -21.75 -23.89
C GLN A 218 -14.95 -21.82 -25.43
N LEU A 219 -16.03 -21.37 -26.06
CA LEU A 219 -16.15 -21.33 -27.52
C LEU A 219 -15.18 -20.33 -28.18
N ASN A 220 -14.79 -19.27 -27.45
CA ASN A 220 -13.89 -18.24 -27.94
C ASN A 220 -12.47 -18.38 -27.36
N TRP A 221 -12.13 -19.53 -26.76
CA TRP A 221 -10.91 -19.71 -25.97
C TRP A 221 -9.62 -19.32 -26.70
N GLU A 222 -9.44 -19.79 -27.94
CA GLU A 222 -8.25 -19.48 -28.75
C GLU A 222 -8.15 -17.99 -29.10
N GLN A 223 -9.29 -17.33 -29.33
CA GLN A 223 -9.33 -15.91 -29.66
C GLN A 223 -9.02 -15.07 -28.42
N ILE A 224 -9.58 -15.46 -27.27
CA ILE A 224 -9.34 -14.81 -25.99
C ILE A 224 -7.87 -14.92 -25.59
N ASN A 225 -7.23 -16.06 -25.84
CA ASN A 225 -5.81 -16.23 -25.53
C ASN A 225 -4.93 -15.26 -26.34
N LYS A 226 -5.38 -14.83 -27.52
CA LYS A 226 -4.71 -13.82 -28.37
C LYS A 226 -5.12 -12.38 -28.02
N ASP A 227 -6.39 -12.16 -27.68
CA ASP A 227 -6.95 -10.87 -27.30
C ASP A 227 -7.76 -10.97 -25.99
N PRO A 228 -7.12 -10.74 -24.83
CA PRO A 228 -7.79 -10.79 -23.53
C PRO A 228 -8.90 -9.76 -23.35
N ILE A 229 -8.95 -8.69 -24.18
CA ILE A 229 -10.02 -7.67 -24.14
C ILE A 229 -11.37 -8.31 -24.46
N LEU A 230 -11.37 -9.40 -25.23
CA LEU A 230 -12.56 -10.11 -25.64
C LEU A 230 -13.36 -10.67 -24.44
N ILE A 231 -12.69 -11.05 -23.34
CA ILE A 231 -13.36 -11.43 -22.07
C ILE A 231 -14.21 -10.26 -21.55
N ARG A 232 -13.62 -9.06 -21.47
CA ARG A 232 -14.32 -7.86 -20.96
C ARG A 232 -15.56 -7.57 -21.81
N ARG A 233 -15.47 -7.75 -23.13
CA ARG A 233 -16.60 -7.60 -24.05
C ARG A 233 -17.70 -8.64 -23.80
N ILE A 234 -17.33 -9.91 -23.63
CA ILE A 234 -18.29 -10.98 -23.31
C ILE A 234 -19.01 -10.66 -22.00
N LEU A 235 -18.28 -10.40 -20.92
CA LEU A 235 -18.89 -10.12 -19.62
C LEU A 235 -19.83 -8.90 -19.69
N THR A 236 -19.38 -7.80 -20.30
CA THR A 236 -20.15 -6.56 -20.43
C THR A 236 -21.42 -6.75 -21.28
N LYS A 237 -21.36 -7.57 -22.33
CA LYS A 237 -22.52 -7.93 -23.17
C LYS A 237 -23.63 -8.57 -22.33
N TYR A 238 -23.28 -9.49 -21.40
CA TYR A 238 -24.26 -10.15 -20.54
C TYR A 238 -24.86 -9.24 -19.46
N ALA A 239 -24.10 -8.28 -18.90
CA ALA A 239 -24.71 -7.25 -18.04
C ALA A 239 -25.74 -6.41 -18.80
N ASN A 240 -25.38 -5.97 -20.02
CA ASN A 240 -26.21 -5.07 -20.80
C ASN A 240 -27.48 -5.74 -21.35
N SER A 241 -27.42 -7.03 -21.71
CA SER A 241 -28.60 -7.77 -22.18
C SER A 241 -29.68 -7.90 -21.09
N ARG A 242 -29.29 -8.10 -19.82
CA ARG A 242 -30.22 -8.16 -18.69
C ARG A 242 -30.83 -6.80 -18.35
N MET A 243 -30.06 -5.72 -18.44
CA MET A 243 -30.59 -4.36 -18.25
C MET A 243 -31.68 -4.02 -19.28
N LYS A 244 -31.53 -4.48 -20.53
CA LYS A 244 -32.57 -4.34 -21.56
C LYS A 244 -33.82 -5.15 -21.25
N LEU A 245 -33.68 -6.32 -20.60
CA LEU A 245 -34.81 -7.14 -20.18
C LEU A 245 -35.59 -6.50 -19.02
N ARG A 246 -34.89 -5.92 -18.04
CA ARG A 246 -35.51 -5.22 -16.90
C ARG A 246 -36.23 -3.93 -17.27
N LYS A 247 -35.83 -3.24 -18.35
CA LYS A 247 -36.53 -2.04 -18.85
C LYS A 247 -37.82 -2.34 -19.63
N ARG A 248 -38.08 -3.61 -19.94
CA ARG A 248 -39.25 -4.06 -20.73
C ARG A 248 -40.37 -4.63 -19.86
N ILE A 249 -40.13 -4.77 -18.55
CA ILE A 249 -41.10 -5.17 -17.53
C ILE A 249 -41.46 -3.92 -16.75
#